data_AF-A0AAX1K7E7-F1
#
_entry.id   AF-A0AAX1K7E7-F1
#
_cell.length_a   1.000
_cell.length_b   1.000
_cell.length_c   1.000
_cell.angle_alpha   90.00
_cell.angle_beta   90.00
_cell.angle_gamma   90.00
#
_symmetry.space_group_name_H-M   'P 1'
#
loop_
_entity.id
_entity.type
_entity.pdbx_description
1 polymer ?
#
loop_
_entity_poly.entity_id
_entity_poly.type
_entity_poly.pdbx_seq_one_letter_code
_entity_poly.pdbx_strand_id
1 'polypeptide(L)'
;MKFYRKQPIEAEQFDGSSDLFMKYDMIDIGAMCEERNSPEIYMPGVHRKVSIGDWIITDNFNHHTLMTDKEFQQQYAELPVIPKNVAERIITEHSLNDLIPTLGGIYRAMIQTVVYGYQKGDIGDWIVNHSDVFARAWLDGYVVEVEK
;
A
#
# COMPACT_ATOMS: atom_id res chain seq x y z
N MET A 1 4.46 -2.27 -27.85
CA MET A 1 3.72 -2.18 -26.57
C MET A 1 4.66 -1.60 -25.54
N LYS A 2 4.28 -0.50 -24.87
CA LYS A 2 5.12 0.10 -23.83
C LYS A 2 4.54 -0.28 -22.47
N PHE A 3 5.39 -0.77 -21.57
CA PHE A 3 5.01 -1.13 -20.21
C PHE A 3 5.60 -0.08 -19.27
N TYR A 4 4.76 0.48 -18.40
CA TYR A 4 5.17 1.50 -17.44
C TYR A 4 5.00 0.93 -16.02
N ARG A 5 5.98 1.20 -15.16
CA ARG A 5 5.93 0.83 -13.74
C ARG A 5 4.94 1.77 -13.03
N LYS A 6 3.97 1.21 -12.30
CA LYS A 6 3.12 2.01 -11.39
C LYS A 6 4.01 2.58 -10.29
N GLN A 7 3.93 3.88 -10.06
CA GLN A 7 4.59 4.55 -8.95
C GLN A 7 3.81 4.27 -7.65
N PRO A 8 4.45 4.39 -6.47
CA PRO A 8 3.72 4.42 -5.21
C PRO A 8 2.62 5.49 -5.27
N ILE A 9 1.46 5.17 -4.71
CA ILE A 9 0.36 6.11 -4.55
C ILE A 9 0.21 6.44 -3.07
N GLU A 10 -0.29 7.63 -2.76
CA GLU A 10 -0.77 7.96 -1.43
C GLU A 10 -2.27 7.68 -1.37
N ALA A 11 -2.69 6.94 -0.34
CA ALA A 11 -4.09 6.55 -0.16
C ALA A 11 -4.49 6.73 1.31
N GLU A 12 -5.57 7.47 1.55
CA GLU A 12 -6.12 7.74 2.88
C GLU A 12 -7.60 7.33 2.91
N GLN A 13 -8.00 6.59 3.94
CA GLN A 13 -9.40 6.21 4.11
C GLN A 13 -10.16 7.30 4.87
N PHE A 14 -11.30 7.73 4.34
CA PHE A 14 -12.14 8.73 4.99
C PHE A 14 -12.88 8.12 6.17
N ASP A 15 -12.52 8.56 7.37
CA ASP A 15 -13.09 8.10 8.65
C ASP A 15 -14.26 8.96 9.16
N GLY A 16 -14.61 10.03 8.41
CA GLY A 16 -15.61 11.00 8.84
C GLY A 16 -15.08 12.07 9.81
N SER A 17 -13.77 12.10 10.07
CA SER A 17 -13.15 13.11 10.93
C SER A 17 -13.21 14.51 10.32
N SER A 18 -13.28 15.51 11.19
CA SER A 18 -13.16 16.92 10.78
C SER A 18 -11.78 17.24 10.20
N ASP A 19 -10.74 16.50 10.60
CA ASP A 19 -9.37 16.71 10.11
C ASP A 19 -9.26 16.40 8.61
N LEU A 20 -9.77 15.25 8.16
CA LEU A 20 -9.80 14.90 6.74
C LEU A 20 -10.78 15.78 5.96
N PHE A 21 -11.90 16.16 6.57
CA PHE A 21 -12.87 17.07 5.97
C PHE A 21 -12.22 18.42 5.61
N MET A 22 -11.44 19.00 6.54
CA MET A 22 -10.72 20.25 6.32
C MET A 22 -9.52 20.06 5.38
N LYS A 23 -8.77 18.95 5.50
CA LYS A 23 -7.58 18.67 4.69
C LYS A 23 -7.89 18.65 3.18
N TYR A 24 -9.04 18.11 2.80
CA TYR A 24 -9.46 17.97 1.40
C TYR A 24 -10.51 19.01 0.97
N ASP A 25 -10.67 20.09 1.74
CA ASP A 25 -11.63 21.18 1.46
C ASP A 25 -13.04 20.65 1.12
N MET A 26 -13.50 19.65 1.88
CA MET A 26 -14.78 19.01 1.61
C MET A 26 -15.95 19.95 1.87
N ILE A 27 -17.04 19.74 1.12
CA ILE A 27 -18.24 20.56 1.17
C ILE A 27 -19.41 19.66 1.55
N ASP A 28 -20.11 20.02 2.63
CA ASP A 28 -21.40 19.43 2.97
C ASP A 28 -22.51 20.26 2.31
N ILE A 29 -23.19 19.66 1.33
CA ILE A 29 -24.34 20.26 0.63
C ILE A 29 -25.67 19.66 1.10
N GLY A 30 -25.69 18.96 2.24
CA GLY A 30 -26.88 18.33 2.79
C GLY A 30 -28.08 19.29 2.84
N ALA A 31 -29.23 18.81 2.38
CA ALA A 31 -30.47 19.58 2.44
C ALA A 31 -30.93 19.70 3.90
N MET A 32 -31.06 20.93 4.41
CA MET A 32 -31.86 21.22 5.60
C MET A 32 -33.35 21.10 5.26
N CYS A 33 -33.84 19.88 5.10
CA CYS A 33 -35.27 19.60 5.16
C CYS A 33 -35.56 18.93 6.51
N GLU A 34 -36.42 19.60 7.28
CA GLU A 34 -36.65 19.52 8.74
C GLU A 34 -36.83 18.13 9.38
N GLU A 35 -36.82 17.03 8.62
CA GLU A 35 -37.03 15.67 9.12
C GLU A 35 -36.00 14.61 8.69
N ARG A 36 -35.02 14.93 7.81
CA ARG A 36 -33.96 13.99 7.41
C ARG A 36 -32.63 14.70 7.17
N ASN A 37 -31.77 14.72 8.19
CA ASN A 37 -30.36 15.09 8.03
C ASN A 37 -29.60 13.93 7.40
N SER A 38 -29.49 13.90 6.07
CA SER A 38 -28.46 13.10 5.41
C SER A 38 -27.33 14.03 4.97
N PRO A 39 -26.16 14.02 5.63
CA PRO A 39 -25.02 14.80 5.17
C PRO A 39 -24.63 14.34 3.78
N GLU A 40 -24.44 15.29 2.87
CA GLU A 40 -24.03 15.05 1.49
C GLU A 40 -22.68 15.71 1.28
N ILE A 41 -21.63 14.96 1.62
CA ILE A 41 -20.26 15.43 1.57
C ILE A 41 -19.69 15.19 0.18
N TYR A 42 -19.08 16.22 -0.40
CA TYR A 42 -18.38 16.17 -1.67
C TYR A 42 -16.98 16.75 -1.54
N MET A 43 -16.06 16.25 -2.35
CA MET A 43 -14.71 16.79 -2.49
C MET A 43 -14.60 17.59 -3.79
N PRO A 44 -13.96 18.77 -3.79
CA PRO A 44 -13.75 19.55 -5.02
C PRO A 44 -13.12 18.72 -6.13
N GLY A 45 -13.66 18.85 -7.35
CA GLY A 45 -13.17 18.09 -8.51
C GLY A 45 -13.62 16.63 -8.58
N VAL A 46 -14.32 16.12 -7.57
CA VAL A 46 -14.88 14.77 -7.55
C VAL A 46 -16.40 14.80 -7.64
N HIS A 47 -16.94 14.15 -8.67
CA HIS A 47 -18.38 14.16 -8.99
C HIS A 47 -19.19 13.07 -8.27
N ARG A 48 -18.66 12.50 -7.18
CA ARG A 48 -19.35 11.49 -6.37
C ARG A 48 -19.37 11.90 -4.90
N LYS A 49 -20.42 11.49 -4.21
CA LYS A 49 -20.57 11.67 -2.77
C LYS A 49 -19.45 10.90 -2.06
N VAL A 50 -18.83 11.55 -1.08
CA VAL A 50 -17.88 10.94 -0.15
C VAL A 50 -18.64 10.26 0.98
N SER A 51 -18.35 8.99 1.21
CA SER A 51 -18.90 8.20 2.31
C SER A 51 -17.78 7.74 3.24
N ILE A 52 -18.12 7.54 4.51
CA ILE A 52 -17.18 6.95 5.48
C ILE A 52 -16.76 5.56 4.96
N GLY A 53 -15.45 5.30 4.94
CA GLY A 53 -14.84 4.09 4.39
C GLY A 53 -14.38 4.22 2.94
N ASP A 54 -14.72 5.30 2.23
CA ASP A 54 -14.15 5.56 0.91
C ASP A 54 -12.66 5.94 1.01
N TRP A 55 -11.91 5.60 -0.03
CA TRP A 55 -10.48 5.85 -0.16
C TRP A 55 -10.22 7.06 -1.06
N ILE A 56 -9.40 7.98 -0.56
CA ILE A 56 -8.93 9.17 -1.27
C ILE A 56 -7.51 8.87 -1.76
N ILE A 57 -7.36 8.76 -3.08
CA ILE A 57 -6.09 8.48 -3.74
C ILE A 57 -5.50 9.79 -4.24
N THR A 58 -4.28 10.10 -3.81
CA THR A 58 -3.54 11.28 -4.25
C THR A 58 -2.45 10.85 -5.23
N ASP A 59 -2.49 11.39 -6.44
CA ASP A 59 -1.44 11.19 -7.43
C ASP A 59 -0.26 12.16 -7.25
N ASN A 60 0.81 11.97 -8.02
CA ASN A 60 2.01 12.82 -7.96
C ASN A 60 1.78 14.28 -8.38
N PHE A 61 0.62 14.61 -8.94
CA PHE A 61 0.21 15.95 -9.32
C PHE A 61 -0.79 16.57 -8.33
N ASN A 62 -0.98 15.93 -7.17
CA ASN A 62 -1.98 16.30 -6.15
C ASN A 62 -3.42 16.25 -6.68
N HIS A 63 -3.71 15.45 -7.70
CA HIS A 63 -5.10 15.15 -8.03
C HIS A 63 -5.63 14.09 -7.10
N HIS A 64 -6.84 14.33 -6.61
CA HIS A 64 -7.53 13.41 -5.72
C HIS A 64 -8.59 12.62 -6.49
N THR A 65 -8.53 11.30 -6.38
CA THR A 65 -9.54 10.39 -6.91
C THR A 65 -10.19 9.65 -5.75
N LEU A 66 -11.51 9.49 -5.79
CA LEU A 66 -12.24 8.76 -4.77
C LEU A 66 -12.60 7.36 -5.24
N MET A 67 -12.33 6.34 -4.42
CA MET A 67 -12.68 4.94 -4.63
C MET A 67 -13.51 4.42 -3.45
N THR A 68 -14.49 3.56 -3.71
CA THR A 68 -15.07 2.75 -2.62
C THR A 68 -14.03 1.77 -2.09
N ASP A 69 -14.23 1.28 -0.86
CA ASP A 69 -13.43 0.19 -0.31
C ASP A 69 -13.35 -1.01 -1.26
N LYS A 70 -14.48 -1.41 -1.86
CA LYS A 70 -14.51 -2.50 -2.84
C LYS A 70 -13.68 -2.21 -4.09
N GLU A 71 -13.76 -1.01 -4.66
CA GLU A 71 -12.98 -0.59 -5.82
C GLU A 71 -11.48 -0.56 -5.48
N PHE A 72 -11.14 -0.03 -4.31
CA PHE A 72 -9.78 0.04 -3.81
C PHE A 72 -9.19 -1.36 -3.65
N GLN A 73 -9.87 -2.28 -2.96
CA GLN A 73 -9.42 -3.66 -2.78
C GLN A 73 -9.30 -4.44 -4.10
N GLN A 74 -10.19 -4.17 -5.07
CA GLN A 74 -10.12 -4.78 -6.39
C GLN A 74 -8.90 -4.30 -7.20
N GLN A 75 -8.50 -3.03 -7.04
CA GLN A 75 -7.40 -2.41 -7.78
C GLN A 75 -6.05 -2.53 -7.08
N TYR A 76 -6.07 -2.51 -5.75
CA TYR A 76 -4.95 -2.54 -4.83
C TYR A 76 -5.19 -3.70 -3.88
N ALA A 77 -4.71 -4.88 -4.26
CA ALA A 77 -4.73 -6.03 -3.36
C ALA A 77 -3.93 -5.69 -2.09
N GLU A 78 -4.47 -6.00 -0.92
CA GLU A 78 -3.85 -5.73 0.39
C GLU A 78 -2.36 -6.06 0.41
N LEU A 79 -1.60 -5.21 1.10
CA LEU A 79 -0.16 -5.41 1.21
C LEU A 79 0.11 -6.78 1.83
N PRO A 80 1.10 -7.53 1.30
CA PRO A 80 1.48 -8.80 1.88
C PRO A 80 1.94 -8.59 3.32
N VAL A 81 1.45 -9.47 4.20
CA VAL A 81 1.95 -9.57 5.57
C VAL A 81 3.17 -10.49 5.55
N ILE A 82 4.30 -10.01 6.06
CA ILE A 82 5.56 -10.76 6.04
C ILE A 82 6.18 -10.87 7.46
N PRO A 83 6.95 -11.93 7.72
CA PRO A 83 7.70 -12.07 8.97
C PRO A 83 8.73 -10.94 9.18
N LYS A 84 8.97 -10.59 10.45
CA LYS A 84 9.90 -9.51 10.84
C LYS A 84 11.32 -9.69 10.30
N ASN A 85 11.85 -10.91 10.33
CA ASN A 85 13.17 -11.23 9.81
C ASN A 85 13.29 -11.02 8.28
N VAL A 86 12.20 -11.23 7.54
CA VAL A 86 12.12 -10.93 6.09
C VAL A 86 12.05 -9.43 5.86
N ALA A 87 11.26 -8.70 6.66
CA ALA A 87 11.18 -7.24 6.61
C ALA A 87 12.54 -6.56 6.87
N GLU A 88 13.24 -6.96 7.94
CA GLU A 88 14.59 -6.48 8.24
C GLU A 88 15.57 -6.74 7.09
N ARG A 89 15.41 -7.87 6.40
CA ARG A 89 16.22 -8.20 5.23
C ARG A 89 15.92 -7.29 4.05
N ILE A 90 14.63 -7.03 3.75
CA ILE A 90 14.22 -6.09 2.70
C ILE A 90 14.76 -4.69 3.00
N ILE A 91 14.65 -4.21 4.25
CA ILE A 91 15.20 -2.90 4.68
C ILE A 91 16.70 -2.84 4.43
N THR A 92 17.44 -3.84 4.93
CA THR A 92 18.90 -3.90 4.79
C THR A 92 19.32 -3.93 3.32
N GLU A 93 18.62 -4.69 2.47
CA GLU A 93 18.93 -4.79 1.05
C GLU A 93 18.51 -3.54 0.25
N HIS A 94 17.42 -2.86 0.61
CA HIS A 94 17.06 -1.55 0.03
C HIS A 94 18.12 -0.50 0.37
N SER A 95 18.55 -0.41 1.63
CA SER A 95 19.60 0.53 2.05
C SER A 95 20.96 0.24 1.40
N LEU A 96 21.27 -1.03 1.12
CA LEU A 96 22.50 -1.42 0.42
C LEU A 96 22.42 -1.17 -1.09
N ASN A 97 21.23 -1.30 -1.72
CA ASN A 97 21.03 -1.00 -3.13
C ASN A 97 21.23 0.48 -3.49
N ASP A 98 20.96 1.40 -2.54
CA ASP A 98 21.24 2.83 -2.71
C ASP A 98 22.74 3.16 -2.69
N LEU A 99 23.56 2.29 -2.10
CA LEU A 99 25.02 2.44 -2.00
C LEU A 99 25.79 1.63 -3.05
N ILE A 100 25.25 0.51 -3.51
CA ILE A 100 25.87 -0.38 -4.50
C ILE A 100 24.78 -0.90 -5.45
N PRO A 101 24.80 -0.54 -6.75
CA PRO A 101 23.75 -0.90 -7.71
C PRO A 101 23.87 -2.37 -8.06
N THR A 102 23.36 -3.26 -7.21
CA THR A 102 23.39 -4.69 -7.50
C THR A 102 22.11 -5.35 -7.05
N LEU A 103 21.40 -5.86 -8.05
CA LEU A 103 20.66 -7.14 -8.06
C LEU A 103 21.28 -8.25 -7.16
N GLY A 104 22.53 -8.11 -6.71
CA GLY A 104 23.30 -9.01 -5.88
C GLY A 104 22.81 -9.21 -4.44
N GLY A 105 21.95 -8.39 -3.84
CA GLY A 105 21.41 -8.64 -2.49
C GLY A 105 20.51 -9.88 -2.44
N ILE A 106 19.41 -9.81 -3.19
CA ILE A 106 18.45 -10.91 -3.38
C ILE A 106 19.13 -12.11 -4.03
N TYR A 107 19.96 -11.89 -5.07
CA TYR A 107 20.71 -12.98 -5.68
C TYR A 107 21.67 -13.62 -4.68
N ARG A 108 22.32 -12.87 -3.78
CA ARG A 108 23.17 -13.46 -2.75
C ARG A 108 22.35 -14.18 -1.69
N ALA A 109 21.16 -13.71 -1.31
CA ALA A 109 20.28 -14.46 -0.41
C ALA A 109 19.83 -15.79 -1.05
N MET A 110 19.39 -15.77 -2.32
CA MET A 110 19.00 -16.97 -3.07
C MET A 110 20.18 -17.88 -3.45
N ILE A 111 21.37 -17.32 -3.70
CA ILE A 111 22.57 -18.11 -3.97
C ILE A 111 23.13 -18.65 -2.66
N GLN A 112 23.04 -17.92 -1.54
CA GLN A 112 23.51 -18.41 -0.25
C GLN A 112 22.71 -19.62 0.23
N THR A 113 21.38 -19.64 0.01
CA THR A 113 20.57 -20.84 0.28
C THR A 113 20.96 -22.03 -0.61
N VAL A 114 21.25 -21.79 -1.89
CA VAL A 114 21.64 -22.85 -2.83
C VAL A 114 23.09 -23.33 -2.61
N VAL A 115 24.01 -22.43 -2.22
CA VAL A 115 25.46 -22.68 -2.12
C VAL A 115 25.90 -23.12 -0.73
N TYR A 116 25.36 -22.53 0.34
CA TYR A 116 25.75 -22.86 1.72
C TYR A 116 24.83 -23.88 2.39
N GLY A 117 23.81 -24.35 1.68
CA GLY A 117 22.89 -25.38 2.14
C GLY A 117 21.58 -24.79 2.66
N TYR A 118 20.49 -25.37 2.17
CA TYR A 118 19.12 -25.09 2.55
C TYR A 118 18.89 -25.48 4.02
N GLN A 119 18.84 -24.49 4.91
CA GLN A 119 18.37 -24.72 6.27
C GLN A 119 16.86 -24.46 6.32
N LYS A 120 16.09 -25.53 6.47
CA LYS A 120 14.64 -25.45 6.64
C LYS A 120 14.33 -24.56 7.85
N GLY A 121 13.55 -23.51 7.63
CA GLY A 121 13.19 -22.50 8.62
C GLY A 121 13.98 -21.19 8.57
N ASP A 122 14.99 -21.05 7.71
CA ASP A 122 15.71 -19.77 7.53
C ASP A 122 14.95 -18.84 6.56
N ILE A 123 15.29 -17.54 6.56
CA ILE A 123 14.70 -16.49 5.71
C ILE A 123 14.67 -16.91 4.24
N GLY A 124 15.74 -17.54 3.79
CA GLY A 124 15.86 -18.01 2.42
C GLY A 124 14.91 -19.17 2.06
N ASP A 125 14.60 -20.06 3.01
CA ASP A 125 13.57 -21.10 2.86
C ASP A 125 12.17 -20.45 2.76
N TRP A 126 11.92 -19.41 3.56
CA TRP A 126 10.67 -18.65 3.47
C TRP A 126 10.51 -17.94 2.13
N ILE A 127 11.54 -17.23 1.65
CA ILE A 127 11.51 -16.49 0.37
C ILE A 127 11.25 -17.44 -0.80
N VAL A 128 11.87 -18.61 -0.81
CA VAL A 128 11.65 -19.60 -1.88
C VAL A 128 10.21 -20.11 -1.87
N ASN A 129 9.65 -20.42 -0.69
CA ASN A 129 8.28 -20.93 -0.57
C ASN A 129 7.19 -19.86 -0.70
N HIS A 130 7.53 -18.58 -0.56
CA HIS A 130 6.60 -17.44 -0.62
C HIS A 130 7.09 -16.39 -1.62
N SER A 131 7.65 -16.84 -2.74
CA SER A 131 8.32 -15.97 -3.71
C SER A 131 7.43 -14.88 -4.32
N ASP A 132 6.13 -15.17 -4.48
CA ASP A 132 5.10 -14.23 -4.93
C ASP A 132 4.80 -13.17 -3.86
N VAL A 133 4.65 -13.59 -2.60
CA VAL A 133 4.45 -12.71 -1.44
C VAL A 133 5.66 -11.81 -1.24
N PHE A 134 6.87 -12.37 -1.35
CA PHE A 134 8.13 -11.62 -1.28
C PHE A 134 8.25 -10.60 -2.41
N ALA A 135 7.94 -10.99 -3.66
CA ALA A 135 8.00 -10.08 -4.79
C ALA A 135 7.00 -8.92 -4.65
N ARG A 136 5.78 -9.21 -4.16
CA ARG A 136 4.79 -8.19 -3.80
C ARG A 136 5.30 -7.28 -2.68
N ALA A 137 5.90 -7.85 -1.63
CA ALA A 137 6.44 -7.08 -0.50
C ALA A 137 7.55 -6.13 -0.94
N TRP A 138 8.41 -6.59 -1.85
CA TRP A 138 9.50 -5.82 -2.43
C TRP A 138 9.01 -4.69 -3.33
N LEU A 139 7.97 -4.91 -4.15
CA LEU A 139 7.52 -3.95 -5.16
C LEU A 139 6.43 -3.00 -4.65
N ASP A 140 5.48 -3.52 -3.90
CA ASP A 140 4.26 -2.82 -3.46
C ASP A 140 4.38 -2.30 -2.02
N GLY A 141 5.32 -2.82 -1.22
CA GLY A 141 5.42 -2.61 0.22
C GLY A 141 4.80 -3.76 1.03
N TYR A 142 4.87 -3.72 2.36
CA TYR A 142 4.43 -4.82 3.22
C TYR A 142 3.97 -4.37 4.61
N VAL A 143 3.25 -5.25 5.30
CA VAL A 143 2.92 -5.15 6.74
C VAL A 143 3.73 -6.21 7.49
N VAL A 144 4.28 -5.87 8.66
CA VAL A 144 5.05 -6.83 9.47
C VAL A 144 4.12 -7.59 10.42
N GLU A 145 4.26 -8.91 10.49
CA GLU A 145 3.57 -9.73 11.49
C GLU A 145 3.91 -9.25 12.91
N VAL A 146 2.89 -8.92 13.69
CA VAL A 146 3.05 -8.59 15.12
C VAL A 146 3.21 -9.92 15.86
N GLU A 147 4.39 -10.16 16.45
CA GLU A 147 4.59 -11.29 17.37
C GLU A 147 3.58 -11.17 18.52
N LYS A 148 2.70 -12.17 18.66
CA LYS A 148 1.79 -12.32 19.80
C LYS A 148 2.49 -13.02 20.97
#